data_AF-A0A178MUP3-F1
#
_entry.id   AF-A0A178MUP3-F1
#
_cell.length_a   1.000
_cell.length_b   1.000
_cell.length_c   1.000
_cell.angle_alpha   90.00
_cell.angle_beta   90.00
_cell.angle_gamma   90.00
#
_symmetry.space_group_name_H-M   'P 1'
#
loop_
_entity.id
_entity.type
_entity.pdbx_description
1 polymer ?
#
loop_
_entity_poly.entity_id
_entity_poly.type
_entity_poly.pdbx_seq_one_letter_code
_entity_poly.pdbx_strand_id
1 'polypeptide(L)'
;MNHMTADIGHNQPPSDIDILRGRLAEENADVLDRRDALIAACDRIPPITTDEIAGKVGDHIKQMTACIKAADGRRVAAKEPFLESGRAVDGFFKSITDPLDLAKKAVERNLTTFLREKEAAERRRRDEEARIAREAAERKAAEARAAAEALRSETDLTDALASEAAAQQQAADAARAEKEASAKAADLSRTRGDYGAVSSLRTTWEFDGLNRAEIDLEALRPYLPLDGLEKAVRAAIKSGVRELRGVNIFQATSATVR
;
A
#
# COMPACT_ATOMS: atom_id res chain seq x y z
N MET A 1 -11.25 67.65 15.91
CA MET A 1 -11.71 66.58 16.83
C MET A 1 -11.59 65.25 16.10
N ASN A 2 -10.43 64.60 16.17
CA ASN A 2 -10.27 63.23 15.68
C ASN A 2 -10.35 62.32 16.90
N HIS A 3 -11.48 61.64 17.05
CA HIS A 3 -11.66 60.58 18.02
C HIS A 3 -10.74 59.41 17.60
N MET A 4 -9.69 59.16 18.39
CA MET A 4 -9.08 57.84 18.45
C MET A 4 -10.03 56.95 19.24
N THR A 5 -10.84 56.16 18.53
CA THR A 5 -11.48 54.99 19.13
C THR A 5 -10.39 53.96 19.39
N ALA A 6 -10.04 53.78 20.66
CA ALA A 6 -9.31 52.60 21.08
C ALA A 6 -10.19 51.38 20.82
N ASP A 7 -9.81 50.54 19.84
CA ASP A 7 -10.49 49.27 19.60
C ASP A 7 -10.41 48.41 20.87
N ILE A 8 -11.60 47.99 21.32
CA ILE A 8 -11.81 47.20 22.52
C ILE A 8 -11.03 45.89 22.42
N GLY A 9 -10.18 45.66 23.43
CA GLY A 9 -9.20 44.58 23.48
C GLY A 9 -9.78 43.20 23.19
N HIS A 10 -9.17 42.53 22.22
CA HIS A 10 -9.28 41.09 22.03
C HIS A 10 -8.62 40.38 23.21
N ASN A 11 -9.36 40.18 24.30
CA ASN A 11 -9.01 39.22 25.34
C ASN A 11 -9.22 37.80 24.81
N GLN A 12 -8.36 37.37 23.87
CA GLN A 12 -8.27 35.97 23.50
C GLN A 12 -7.40 35.27 24.56
N PRO A 13 -7.97 34.36 25.37
CA PRO A 13 -7.15 33.57 26.28
C PRO A 13 -6.14 32.74 25.46
N PRO A 14 -4.94 32.47 26.02
CA PRO A 14 -3.94 31.66 25.33
C PRO A 14 -4.49 30.27 25.00
N SER A 15 -4.13 29.74 23.83
CA SER A 15 -4.54 28.39 23.44
C SER A 15 -3.88 27.34 24.34
N ASP A 16 -4.41 26.11 24.37
CA ASP A 16 -3.79 24.99 25.09
C ASP A 16 -2.33 24.76 24.67
N ILE A 17 -2.03 25.00 23.39
CA ILE A 17 -0.67 24.92 22.85
C ILE A 17 0.21 26.05 23.38
N ASP A 18 -0.33 27.27 23.51
CA ASP A 18 0.44 28.40 24.06
C ASP A 18 0.67 28.23 25.56
N ILE A 19 -0.31 27.70 26.29
CA ILE A 19 -0.16 27.32 27.70
C ILE A 19 0.91 26.25 27.85
N LEU A 20 0.88 25.21 27.01
CA LEU A 20 1.90 24.16 27.02
C LEU A 20 3.29 24.71 26.71
N ARG A 21 3.42 25.58 25.71
CA ARG A 21 4.71 26.22 25.37
C ARG A 21 5.24 27.08 26.52
N GLY A 22 4.38 27.87 27.16
CA GLY A 22 4.75 28.69 28.31
C GLY A 22 5.26 27.82 29.46
N ARG A 23 4.50 26.79 29.82
CA ARG A 23 4.90 25.82 30.85
C ARG A 23 6.23 25.13 30.52
N LEU A 24 6.43 24.69 29.28
CA LEU A 24 7.69 24.09 28.84
C LEU A 24 8.85 25.07 28.94
N ALA A 25 8.65 26.36 28.61
CA ALA A 25 9.71 27.36 28.75
C ALA A 25 10.07 27.58 30.22
N GLU A 26 9.08 27.70 31.11
CA GLU A 26 9.28 27.89 32.54
C GLU A 26 9.97 26.68 33.20
N GLU A 27 9.46 25.46 32.97
CA GLU A 27 10.02 24.23 33.55
C GLU A 27 11.43 23.89 33.02
N ASN A 28 11.86 24.52 31.92
CA ASN A 28 13.16 24.27 31.28
C ASN A 28 14.07 25.50 31.26
N ALA A 29 13.75 26.55 32.02
CA ALA A 29 14.54 27.78 32.07
C ALA A 29 16.02 27.53 32.38
N ASP A 30 16.34 26.62 33.32
CA ASP A 30 17.70 26.27 33.68
C ASP A 30 18.50 25.64 32.52
N VAL A 31 17.85 24.83 31.68
CA VAL A 31 18.48 24.23 30.49
C VAL A 31 18.68 25.27 29.39
N LEU A 32 17.73 26.22 29.25
CA LEU A 32 17.85 27.34 28.33
C LEU A 32 19.01 28.27 28.71
N ASP A 33 19.10 28.64 29.99
CA ASP A 33 20.19 29.45 30.53
C ASP A 33 21.55 28.75 30.34
N ARG A 34 21.59 27.44 30.61
CA ARG A 34 22.81 26.64 30.41
C ARG A 34 23.23 26.56 28.95
N ARG A 35 22.27 26.38 28.03
CA ARG A 35 22.51 26.43 26.58
C ARG A 35 23.14 27.76 26.20
N ASP A 36 22.56 28.87 26.64
CA ASP A 36 23.01 30.21 26.26
C ASP A 36 24.41 30.50 26.80
N ALA A 37 24.69 30.11 28.05
CA ALA A 37 26.02 30.23 28.64
C ALA A 37 27.09 29.41 27.90
N LEU A 38 26.73 28.20 27.44
CA LEU A 38 27.65 27.35 26.68
C LEU A 38 27.90 27.91 25.27
N ILE A 39 26.85 28.37 24.58
CA ILE A 39 26.99 28.99 23.25
C ILE A 39 27.86 30.24 23.34
N ALA A 40 27.61 31.12 24.30
CA ALA A 40 28.41 32.34 24.49
C ALA A 40 29.89 32.05 24.85
N ALA A 41 30.19 30.86 25.37
CA ALA A 41 31.58 30.46 25.64
C ALA A 41 32.35 30.04 24.38
N CYS A 42 31.65 29.66 23.29
CA CYS A 42 32.29 29.29 22.02
C CYS A 42 33.12 30.44 21.44
N ASP A 43 32.65 31.68 21.57
CA ASP A 43 33.34 32.87 21.05
C ASP A 43 34.69 33.13 21.72
N ARG A 44 34.93 32.52 22.90
CA ARG A 44 36.16 32.67 23.68
C ARG A 44 37.13 31.50 23.50
N ILE A 45 36.83 30.54 22.62
CA ILE A 45 37.71 29.40 22.37
C ILE A 45 38.94 29.86 21.60
N PRO A 46 40.16 29.77 22.16
CA PRO A 46 41.38 30.13 21.45
C PRO A 46 41.74 29.07 20.39
N PRO A 47 42.64 29.40 19.43
CA PRO A 47 43.19 28.41 18.52
C PRO A 47 43.76 27.18 19.26
N ILE A 48 43.40 25.98 18.81
CA ILE A 48 43.82 24.72 19.43
C ILE A 48 45.25 24.39 18.99
N THR A 49 46.22 24.96 19.69
CA THR A 49 47.66 24.81 19.36
C THR A 49 48.42 23.94 20.36
N THR A 50 47.79 23.55 21.48
CA THR A 50 48.40 22.74 22.54
C THR A 50 47.42 21.69 23.07
N ASP A 51 47.97 20.62 23.66
CA ASP A 51 47.17 19.55 24.28
C ASP A 51 46.34 20.07 25.47
N GLU A 52 46.83 21.08 26.20
CA GLU A 52 46.07 21.71 27.28
C GLU A 52 44.82 22.43 26.75
N ILE A 53 44.96 23.20 25.66
CA ILE A 53 43.82 23.85 25.00
C ILE A 53 42.87 22.78 24.44
N ALA A 54 43.40 21.74 23.82
CA ALA A 54 42.61 20.62 23.30
C ALA A 54 41.80 19.93 24.42
N GLY A 55 42.41 19.71 25.60
CA GLY A 55 41.74 19.16 26.78
C GLY A 55 40.59 20.05 27.27
N LYS A 56 40.81 21.35 27.42
CA LYS A 56 39.76 22.32 27.82
C LYS A 56 38.62 22.39 26.82
N VAL A 57 38.91 22.36 25.52
CA VAL A 57 37.90 22.29 24.46
C VAL A 57 37.13 20.97 24.54
N GLY A 58 37.81 19.85 24.80
CA GLY A 58 37.17 18.55 25.06
C GLY A 58 36.18 18.60 26.22
N ASP A 59 36.57 19.19 27.35
CA ASP A 59 35.67 19.39 28.51
C ASP A 59 34.47 20.27 28.18
N HIS A 60 34.67 21.32 27.37
CA HIS A 60 33.59 22.18 26.92
C HIS A 60 32.60 21.41 26.01
N ILE A 61 33.10 20.63 25.04
CA ILE A 61 32.27 19.76 24.19
C ILE A 61 31.49 18.75 25.04
N LYS A 62 32.11 18.21 26.10
CA LYS A 62 31.43 17.30 27.03
C LYS A 62 30.28 17.99 27.78
N GLN A 63 30.47 19.24 28.20
CA GLN A 63 29.40 20.03 28.84
C GLN A 63 28.26 20.34 27.87
N MET A 64 28.55 20.68 26.61
CA MET A 64 27.52 20.85 25.57
C MET A 64 26.75 19.55 25.35
N THR A 65 27.46 18.43 25.25
CA THR A 65 26.85 17.10 25.09
C THR A 65 25.95 16.75 26.27
N ALA A 66 26.35 17.07 27.51
CA ALA A 66 25.53 16.87 28.70
C ALA A 66 24.26 17.72 28.67
N CYS A 67 24.36 19.00 28.26
CA CYS A 67 23.19 19.88 28.10
C CYS A 67 22.22 19.36 27.04
N ILE A 68 22.74 18.88 25.90
CA ILE A 68 21.94 18.26 24.82
C ILE A 68 21.19 17.03 25.35
N LYS A 69 21.89 16.15 26.09
CA LYS A 69 21.26 14.95 26.68
C LYS A 69 20.19 15.32 27.71
N ALA A 70 20.42 16.35 28.53
CA ALA A 70 19.44 16.82 29.50
C ALA A 70 18.18 17.34 28.80
N ALA A 71 18.34 18.16 27.75
CA ALA A 71 17.22 18.66 26.95
C ALA A 71 16.43 17.52 26.29
N ASP A 72 17.12 16.53 25.72
CA ASP A 72 16.45 15.38 25.10
C ASP A 72 15.70 14.51 26.12
N GLY A 73 16.29 14.29 27.29
CA GLY A 73 15.63 13.57 28.38
C GLY A 73 14.33 14.27 28.84
N ARG A 74 14.37 15.60 29.00
CA ARG A 74 13.18 16.39 29.36
C ARG A 74 12.14 16.40 28.25
N ARG A 75 12.56 16.48 26.98
CA ARG A 75 11.68 16.35 25.82
C ARG A 75 10.95 15.00 25.83
N VAL A 76 11.66 13.90 26.09
CA VAL A 76 11.04 12.57 26.18
C VAL A 76 10.04 12.53 27.34
N ALA A 77 10.45 12.96 28.54
CA ALA A 77 9.59 12.98 29.72
C ALA A 77 8.32 13.83 29.52
N ALA A 78 8.46 15.04 28.96
CA ALA A 78 7.34 15.93 28.70
C ALA A 78 6.36 15.35 27.66
N LYS A 79 6.88 14.59 26.68
CA LYS A 79 6.07 14.00 25.62
C LYS A 79 5.34 12.72 26.06
N GLU A 80 5.89 11.99 27.04
CA GLU A 80 5.39 10.66 27.41
C GLU A 80 3.90 10.63 27.79
N PRO A 81 3.37 11.54 28.62
CA PRO A 81 1.95 11.52 28.98
C PRO A 81 1.02 11.66 27.77
N PHE A 82 1.44 12.43 26.76
CA PHE A 82 0.67 12.60 25.53
C PHE A 82 0.74 11.35 24.63
N LEU A 83 1.88 10.66 24.60
CA LEU A 83 2.01 9.38 23.90
C LEU A 83 1.18 8.29 24.58
N GLU A 84 1.19 8.22 25.91
CA GLU A 84 0.34 7.30 26.67
C GLU A 84 -1.14 7.59 26.42
N SER A 85 -1.54 8.86 26.47
CA SER A 85 -2.92 9.29 26.17
C SER A 85 -3.31 8.91 24.73
N GLY A 86 -2.42 9.15 23.76
CA GLY A 86 -2.63 8.75 22.37
C GLY A 86 -2.78 7.24 22.21
N ARG A 87 -1.91 6.44 22.85
CA ARG A 87 -2.00 4.97 22.85
C ARG A 87 -3.29 4.48 23.49
N ALA A 88 -3.80 5.15 24.53
CA ALA A 88 -5.07 4.79 25.16
C ALA A 88 -6.25 5.03 24.21
N VAL A 89 -6.28 6.17 23.52
CA VAL A 89 -7.28 6.48 22.49
C VAL A 89 -7.21 5.46 21.36
N ASP A 90 -6.02 5.20 20.82
CA ASP A 90 -5.81 4.21 19.77
C ASP A 90 -6.27 2.81 20.20
N GLY A 91 -5.94 2.41 21.43
CA GLY A 91 -6.34 1.13 22.01
C GLY A 91 -7.86 1.00 22.13
N PHE A 92 -8.55 2.05 22.59
CA PHE A 92 -10.00 2.08 22.66
C PHE A 92 -10.64 1.89 21.28
N PHE A 93 -10.19 2.63 20.26
CA PHE A 93 -10.75 2.50 18.92
C PHE A 93 -10.39 1.15 18.28
N LYS A 94 -9.20 0.61 18.52
CA LYS A 94 -8.83 -0.75 18.12
C LYS A 94 -9.73 -1.82 18.75
N SER A 95 -10.14 -1.63 20.01
CA SER A 95 -11.09 -2.53 20.66
C SER A 95 -12.46 -2.59 19.95
N ILE A 96 -12.80 -1.55 19.18
CA ILE A 96 -14.01 -1.50 18.34
C ILE A 96 -13.72 -2.07 16.94
N THR A 97 -12.64 -1.61 16.30
CA THR A 97 -12.36 -1.93 14.90
C THR A 97 -11.84 -3.35 14.69
N ASP A 98 -10.99 -3.86 15.58
CA ASP A 98 -10.30 -5.13 15.37
C ASP A 98 -11.26 -6.33 15.40
N PRO A 99 -12.22 -6.44 16.36
CA PRO A 99 -13.22 -7.50 16.32
C PRO A 99 -14.13 -7.40 15.09
N LEU A 100 -14.49 -6.19 14.66
CA LEU A 100 -15.31 -5.97 13.46
C LEU A 100 -14.56 -6.38 12.19
N ASP A 101 -13.27 -6.03 12.06
CA ASP A 101 -12.44 -6.43 10.93
C ASP A 101 -12.26 -7.95 10.88
N LEU A 102 -12.05 -8.59 12.04
CA LEU A 102 -11.98 -10.05 12.14
C LEU A 102 -13.29 -10.72 11.71
N ALA A 103 -14.43 -10.23 12.22
CA ALA A 103 -15.74 -10.74 11.86
C ALA A 103 -16.05 -10.51 10.38
N LYS A 104 -15.75 -9.32 9.85
CA LYS A 104 -15.88 -8.97 8.43
C LYS A 104 -15.09 -9.93 7.56
N LYS A 105 -13.81 -10.16 7.86
CA LYS A 105 -12.94 -11.11 7.11
C LYS A 105 -13.50 -12.53 7.13
N ALA A 106 -14.07 -12.97 8.25
CA ALA A 106 -14.70 -14.28 8.34
C ALA A 106 -15.94 -14.38 7.42
N VAL A 107 -16.80 -13.36 7.43
CA VAL A 107 -17.99 -13.29 6.56
C VAL A 107 -17.59 -13.16 5.08
N GLU A 108 -16.58 -12.35 4.74
CA GLU A 108 -16.04 -12.20 3.39
C GLU A 108 -15.50 -13.53 2.83
N ARG A 109 -14.87 -14.35 3.68
CA ARG A 109 -14.42 -15.69 3.28
C ARG A 109 -15.60 -16.58 2.89
N ASN A 110 -16.67 -16.57 3.69
CA ASN A 110 -17.88 -17.35 3.38
C ASN A 110 -18.57 -16.85 2.11
N LEU A 111 -18.65 -15.52 1.94
CA LEU A 111 -19.17 -14.90 0.73
C LEU A 111 -18.32 -15.29 -0.50
N THR A 112 -17.00 -15.32 -0.36
CA THR A 112 -16.09 -15.76 -1.42
C THR A 112 -16.33 -17.21 -1.80
N THR A 113 -16.50 -18.12 -0.83
CA THR A 113 -16.86 -19.52 -1.08
C THR A 113 -18.17 -19.62 -1.87
N PHE A 114 -19.22 -18.93 -1.42
CA PHE A 114 -20.51 -18.91 -2.11
C PHE A 114 -20.40 -18.38 -3.55
N LEU A 115 -19.69 -17.27 -3.76
CA LEU A 115 -19.52 -16.69 -5.10
C LEU A 115 -18.73 -17.63 -6.03
N ARG A 116 -17.73 -18.34 -5.52
CA ARG A 116 -17.01 -19.38 -6.28
C ARG A 116 -17.90 -20.56 -6.64
N GLU A 117 -18.73 -21.03 -5.71
CA GLU A 117 -19.70 -22.10 -5.96
C GLU A 117 -20.76 -21.68 -6.99
N LYS A 118 -21.26 -20.44 -6.88
CA LYS A 118 -22.19 -19.84 -7.85
C LYS A 118 -21.57 -19.76 -9.24
N GLU A 119 -20.34 -19.26 -9.35
CA GLU A 119 -19.61 -19.19 -10.62
C GLU A 119 -19.39 -20.60 -11.21
N ALA A 120 -19.01 -21.58 -10.38
CA ALA A 120 -18.84 -22.96 -10.81
C ALA A 120 -20.16 -23.62 -11.25
N ALA A 121 -21.26 -23.34 -10.57
CA ALA A 121 -22.59 -23.83 -10.94
C ALA A 121 -23.09 -23.22 -12.26
N GLU A 122 -22.93 -21.90 -12.43
CA GLU A 122 -23.24 -21.21 -13.68
C GLU A 122 -22.38 -21.76 -14.84
N ARG A 123 -21.09 -22.02 -14.59
CA ARG A 123 -20.21 -22.64 -15.59
C ARG A 123 -20.70 -24.04 -15.99
N ARG A 124 -21.01 -24.91 -15.01
CA ARG A 124 -21.54 -26.26 -15.28
C ARG A 124 -22.85 -26.21 -16.07
N ARG A 125 -23.76 -25.31 -15.71
CA ARG A 125 -25.03 -25.13 -16.41
C ARG A 125 -24.81 -24.72 -17.87
N ARG A 126 -23.87 -23.81 -18.12
CA ARG A 126 -23.52 -23.38 -19.49
C ARG A 126 -22.84 -24.48 -20.30
N ASP A 127 -21.91 -25.21 -19.69
CA ASP A 127 -21.24 -26.33 -20.36
C ASP A 127 -22.26 -27.39 -20.79
N GLU A 128 -23.28 -27.65 -19.95
CA GLU A 128 -24.38 -28.57 -20.24
C GLU A 128 -25.36 -28.02 -21.30
N GLU A 129 -25.77 -26.75 -21.20
CA GLU A 129 -26.60 -26.10 -22.22
C GLU A 129 -25.88 -26.10 -23.59
N ALA A 130 -24.57 -25.84 -23.60
CA ALA A 130 -23.75 -25.88 -24.80
C ALA A 130 -23.62 -27.32 -25.36
N ARG A 131 -23.49 -28.33 -24.49
CA ARG A 131 -23.48 -29.74 -24.90
C ARG A 131 -24.79 -30.12 -25.58
N ILE A 132 -25.93 -29.82 -24.95
CA ILE A 132 -27.26 -30.10 -25.51
C ILE A 132 -27.47 -29.37 -26.84
N ALA A 133 -27.04 -28.10 -26.94
CA ALA A 133 -27.14 -27.33 -28.17
C ALA A 133 -26.28 -27.93 -29.31
N ARG A 134 -25.05 -28.36 -29.01
CA ARG A 134 -24.17 -29.05 -29.98
C ARG A 134 -24.79 -30.36 -30.46
N GLU A 135 -25.30 -31.19 -29.55
CA GLU A 135 -25.96 -32.46 -29.91
C GLU A 135 -27.24 -32.25 -30.73
N ALA A 136 -28.00 -31.18 -30.48
CA ALA A 136 -29.17 -30.84 -31.27
C ALA A 136 -28.79 -30.30 -32.66
N ALA A 137 -27.73 -29.50 -32.75
CA ALA A 137 -27.20 -28.99 -34.00
C ALA A 137 -26.62 -30.11 -34.87
N GLU A 138 -25.86 -31.05 -34.28
CA GLU A 138 -25.34 -32.23 -34.99
C GLU A 138 -26.47 -33.12 -35.53
N ARG A 139 -27.53 -33.35 -34.74
CA ARG A 139 -28.71 -34.09 -35.21
C ARG A 139 -29.38 -33.41 -36.40
N LYS A 140 -29.67 -32.11 -36.31
CA LYS A 140 -30.24 -31.34 -37.42
C LYS A 140 -29.33 -31.33 -38.65
N ALA A 141 -28.01 -31.21 -38.46
CA ALA A 141 -27.06 -31.24 -39.55
C ALA A 141 -27.01 -32.63 -40.22
N ALA A 142 -27.10 -33.72 -39.45
CA ALA A 142 -27.17 -35.07 -39.99
C ALA A 142 -28.47 -35.31 -40.76
N GLU A 143 -29.61 -34.86 -40.23
CA GLU A 143 -30.91 -34.90 -40.92
C GLU A 143 -30.90 -34.08 -42.21
N ALA A 144 -30.35 -32.86 -42.18
CA ALA A 144 -30.22 -32.01 -43.36
C ALA A 144 -29.26 -32.60 -44.40
N ARG A 145 -28.15 -33.23 -43.99
CA ARG A 145 -27.25 -33.95 -44.90
C ARG A 145 -27.97 -35.13 -45.55
N ALA A 146 -28.72 -35.93 -44.78
CA ALA A 146 -29.49 -37.05 -45.31
C ALA A 146 -30.59 -36.57 -46.28
N ALA A 147 -31.29 -35.49 -45.96
CA ALA A 147 -32.29 -34.89 -46.84
C ALA A 147 -31.67 -34.30 -48.12
N ALA A 148 -30.52 -33.63 -48.02
CA ALA A 148 -29.80 -33.10 -49.17
C ALA A 148 -29.21 -34.22 -50.05
N GLU A 149 -28.79 -35.33 -49.46
CA GLU A 149 -28.34 -36.52 -50.19
C GLU A 149 -29.50 -37.20 -50.92
N ALA A 150 -30.70 -37.22 -50.32
CA ALA A 150 -31.92 -37.64 -51.00
C ALA A 150 -32.32 -36.67 -52.14
N LEU A 151 -32.23 -35.35 -51.93
CA LEU A 151 -32.58 -34.34 -52.94
C LEU A 151 -31.56 -34.23 -54.08
N ARG A 152 -30.28 -34.53 -53.82
CA ARG A 152 -29.24 -34.66 -54.86
C ARG A 152 -29.53 -35.78 -55.85
N SER A 153 -30.40 -36.73 -55.50
CA SER A 153 -30.91 -37.74 -56.45
C SER A 153 -31.99 -37.20 -57.39
N GLU A 154 -32.55 -36.01 -57.14
CA GLU A 154 -33.64 -35.39 -57.94
C GLU A 154 -33.25 -34.12 -58.74
N THR A 155 -32.14 -33.45 -58.43
CA THR A 155 -31.52 -32.31 -59.18
C THR A 155 -32.31 -31.00 -59.33
N ASP A 156 -31.85 -29.93 -58.66
CA ASP A 156 -31.86 -28.55 -59.18
C ASP A 156 -30.73 -27.70 -58.56
N LEU A 157 -29.91 -27.03 -59.40
CA LEU A 157 -28.67 -26.32 -59.01
C LEU A 157 -28.92 -24.97 -58.31
N THR A 158 -30.08 -24.36 -58.53
CA THR A 158 -30.49 -23.08 -57.95
C THR A 158 -30.87 -23.20 -56.47
N ASP A 159 -31.45 -24.34 -56.08
CA ASP A 159 -31.81 -24.62 -54.70
C ASP A 159 -30.58 -24.87 -53.82
N ALA A 160 -29.50 -25.40 -54.42
CA ALA A 160 -28.23 -25.62 -53.73
C ALA A 160 -27.55 -24.30 -53.30
N LEU A 161 -27.56 -23.28 -54.17
CA LEU A 161 -26.99 -21.95 -53.88
C LEU A 161 -27.80 -21.17 -52.84
N ALA A 162 -29.13 -21.26 -52.89
CA ALA A 162 -30.01 -20.65 -51.89
C ALA A 162 -29.86 -21.30 -50.50
N SER A 163 -29.68 -22.63 -50.47
CA SER A 163 -29.43 -23.39 -49.24
C SER A 163 -28.08 -23.05 -48.60
N GLU A 164 -27.04 -22.82 -49.41
CA GLU A 164 -25.71 -22.44 -48.93
C GLU A 164 -25.69 -21.01 -48.35
N ALA A 165 -26.36 -20.06 -49.00
CA ALA A 165 -26.51 -18.69 -48.49
C ALA A 165 -27.31 -18.66 -47.17
N ALA A 166 -28.38 -19.45 -47.06
CA ALA A 166 -29.15 -19.59 -45.83
C ALA A 166 -28.31 -20.21 -44.70
N ALA A 167 -27.46 -21.20 -45.01
CA ALA A 167 -26.55 -21.82 -44.03
C ALA A 167 -25.48 -20.83 -43.52
N GLN A 168 -24.91 -20.00 -44.38
CA GLN A 168 -23.93 -18.98 -43.99
C GLN A 168 -24.56 -17.88 -43.11
N GLN A 169 -25.77 -17.43 -43.45
CA GLN A 169 -26.50 -16.44 -42.65
C GLN A 169 -26.80 -17.00 -41.25
N GLN A 170 -27.26 -18.24 -41.15
CA GLN A 170 -27.52 -18.90 -39.86
C GLN A 170 -26.24 -19.10 -39.02
N ALA A 171 -25.11 -19.41 -39.65
CA ALA A 171 -23.84 -19.51 -38.93
C ALA A 171 -23.38 -18.15 -38.36
N ALA A 172 -23.56 -17.06 -39.12
CA ALA A 172 -23.23 -15.72 -38.67
C ALA A 172 -24.14 -15.23 -37.52
N ASP A 173 -25.44 -15.50 -37.61
CA ASP A 173 -26.41 -15.16 -36.57
C ASP A 173 -26.18 -15.99 -35.29
N ALA A 174 -25.84 -17.28 -35.42
CA ALA A 174 -25.47 -18.14 -34.29
C ALA A 174 -24.19 -17.64 -33.59
N ALA A 175 -23.16 -17.26 -34.35
CA ALA A 175 -21.93 -16.72 -33.80
C ALA A 175 -22.14 -15.38 -33.07
N ARG A 176 -23.04 -14.52 -33.58
CA ARG A 176 -23.39 -13.26 -32.93
C ARG A 176 -24.19 -13.48 -31.66
N ALA A 177 -25.16 -14.40 -31.67
CA ALA A 177 -25.93 -14.79 -30.49
C ALA A 177 -25.04 -15.39 -29.39
N GLU A 178 -24.05 -16.20 -29.76
CA GLU A 178 -23.08 -16.80 -28.81
C GLU A 178 -22.18 -15.72 -28.17
N LYS A 179 -21.75 -14.71 -28.95
CA LYS A 179 -21.01 -13.55 -28.45
C LYS A 179 -21.83 -12.68 -27.50
N GLU A 180 -23.09 -12.40 -27.83
CA GLU A 180 -23.97 -11.59 -26.98
C GLU A 180 -24.39 -12.35 -25.70
N ALA A 181 -24.57 -13.67 -25.79
CA ALA A 181 -24.83 -14.53 -24.64
C ALA A 181 -23.63 -14.58 -23.68
N SER A 182 -22.40 -14.67 -24.20
CA SER A 182 -21.18 -14.66 -23.37
C SER A 182 -20.92 -13.32 -22.69
N ALA A 183 -21.26 -12.19 -23.32
CA ALA A 183 -21.13 -10.86 -22.72
C ALA A 183 -22.14 -10.60 -21.59
N LYS A 184 -23.43 -10.93 -21.78
CA LYS A 184 -24.48 -10.80 -20.72
C LYS A 184 -24.21 -11.72 -19.52
N ALA A 185 -23.55 -12.84 -19.77
CA ALA A 185 -23.17 -13.85 -18.79
C ALA A 185 -22.17 -13.36 -17.71
N ALA A 186 -21.34 -12.36 -18.00
CA ALA A 186 -20.41 -11.78 -17.04
C ALA A 186 -21.12 -10.85 -16.02
N ASP A 187 -22.16 -10.14 -16.46
CA ASP A 187 -22.96 -9.25 -15.61
C ASP A 187 -23.90 -10.01 -14.67
N LEU A 188 -24.37 -11.20 -15.07
CA LEU A 188 -25.29 -12.06 -14.29
C LEU A 188 -24.69 -12.67 -13.01
N SER A 189 -23.36 -12.68 -12.86
CA SER A 189 -22.69 -13.25 -11.68
C SER A 189 -22.81 -12.36 -10.44
N ARG A 190 -22.98 -11.05 -10.62
CA ARG A 190 -22.99 -10.06 -9.51
C ARG A 190 -24.20 -10.23 -8.61
N THR A 191 -24.00 -10.09 -7.30
CA THR A 191 -25.10 -10.04 -6.33
C THR A 191 -25.21 -8.65 -5.73
N ARG A 192 -26.44 -8.15 -5.58
CA ARG A 192 -26.73 -6.83 -5.02
C ARG A 192 -27.43 -7.00 -3.68
N GLY A 193 -26.95 -6.30 -2.67
CA GLY A 193 -27.56 -6.27 -1.34
C GLY A 193 -28.51 -5.09 -1.19
N ASP A 194 -29.41 -5.18 -0.21
CA ASP A 194 -30.47 -4.21 0.04
C ASP A 194 -29.94 -2.82 0.45
N TYR A 195 -28.74 -2.78 1.04
CA TYR A 195 -28.04 -1.55 1.41
C TYR A 195 -27.10 -1.04 0.31
N GLY A 196 -27.31 -1.45 -0.95
CA GLY A 196 -26.53 -0.98 -2.10
C GLY A 196 -25.18 -1.68 -2.30
N ALA A 197 -24.86 -2.70 -1.50
CA ALA A 197 -23.65 -3.50 -1.68
C ALA A 197 -23.69 -4.27 -3.01
N VAL A 198 -22.55 -4.37 -3.71
CA VAL A 198 -22.41 -5.22 -4.89
C VAL A 198 -21.21 -6.14 -4.70
N SER A 199 -21.44 -7.45 -4.76
CA SER A 199 -20.38 -8.45 -4.58
C SER A 199 -20.00 -9.08 -5.91
N SER A 200 -18.69 -9.15 -6.17
CA SER A 200 -18.09 -9.79 -7.34
C SER A 200 -16.73 -10.37 -6.99
N LEU A 201 -16.34 -11.46 -7.64
CA LEU A 201 -14.98 -12.00 -7.53
C LEU A 201 -14.00 -11.07 -8.25
N ARG A 202 -12.81 -10.89 -7.67
CA ARG A 202 -11.68 -10.20 -8.28
C ARG A 202 -10.46 -11.11 -8.22
N THR A 203 -9.76 -11.24 -9.33
CA THR A 203 -8.49 -11.98 -9.39
C THR A 203 -7.34 -11.02 -9.12
N THR A 204 -6.50 -11.37 -8.14
CA THR A 204 -5.25 -10.68 -7.82
C THR A 204 -4.12 -11.70 -7.81
N TRP A 205 -2.92 -11.25 -8.20
CA TRP A 205 -1.72 -12.06 -8.07
C TRP A 205 -1.16 -11.87 -6.66
N GLU A 206 -0.96 -12.97 -5.95
CA GLU A 206 -0.35 -13.00 -4.63
C GLU A 206 0.89 -13.90 -4.67
N PHE A 207 1.76 -13.78 -3.67
CA PHE A 207 2.97 -14.59 -3.52
C PHE A 207 3.05 -15.15 -2.09
N ASP A 208 3.62 -16.34 -1.96
CA ASP A 208 3.92 -16.98 -0.67
C ASP A 208 5.25 -17.75 -0.78
N GLY A 209 5.90 -18.06 0.34
CA GLY A 209 7.11 -18.86 0.37
C GLY A 209 8.37 -18.12 -0.10
N LEU A 210 8.61 -16.90 0.40
CA LEU A 210 9.80 -16.12 0.05
C LEU A 210 11.08 -16.76 0.62
N ASN A 211 11.93 -17.28 -0.28
CA ASN A 211 13.27 -17.77 0.06
C ASN A 211 14.34 -16.83 -0.53
N ARG A 212 15.11 -16.17 0.34
CA ARG A 212 16.17 -15.23 -0.06
C ARG A 212 17.28 -15.88 -0.91
N ALA A 213 17.53 -17.18 -0.75
CA ALA A 213 18.62 -17.86 -1.45
C ALA A 213 18.25 -18.25 -2.89
N GLU A 214 16.96 -18.46 -3.17
CA GLU A 214 16.47 -18.93 -4.47
C GLU A 214 15.89 -17.80 -5.32
N ILE A 215 15.50 -16.69 -4.70
CA ILE A 215 14.92 -15.55 -5.40
C ILE A 215 15.95 -14.83 -6.28
N ASP A 216 15.55 -14.50 -7.51
CA ASP A 216 16.36 -13.70 -8.43
C ASP A 216 16.36 -12.22 -8.01
N LEU A 217 17.45 -11.80 -7.36
CA LEU A 217 17.63 -10.44 -6.89
C LEU A 217 17.93 -9.45 -8.04
N GLU A 218 18.46 -9.90 -9.18
CA GLU A 218 18.71 -9.00 -10.32
C GLU A 218 17.41 -8.63 -11.03
N ALA A 219 16.46 -9.56 -11.14
CA ALA A 219 15.10 -9.26 -11.62
C ALA A 219 14.37 -8.25 -10.71
N LEU A 220 14.62 -8.27 -9.40
CA LEU A 220 14.02 -7.33 -8.44
C LEU A 220 14.71 -5.97 -8.37
N ARG A 221 15.91 -5.84 -8.94
CA ARG A 221 16.74 -4.63 -8.85
C ARG A 221 16.03 -3.32 -9.26
N PRO A 222 15.19 -3.27 -10.31
CA PRO A 222 14.45 -2.05 -10.67
C PRO A 222 13.40 -1.62 -9.64
N TYR A 223 12.96 -2.56 -8.79
CA TYR A 223 11.90 -2.36 -7.81
C TYR A 223 12.43 -2.13 -6.39
N LEU A 224 13.75 -2.26 -6.18
CA LEU A 224 14.38 -2.02 -4.88
C LEU A 224 14.60 -0.52 -4.65
N PRO A 225 14.07 0.07 -3.57
CA PRO A 225 14.29 1.48 -3.25
C PRO A 225 15.75 1.75 -2.85
N LEU A 226 16.24 2.96 -3.16
CA LEU A 226 17.61 3.38 -2.84
C LEU A 226 17.95 3.27 -1.34
N ASP A 227 17.01 3.61 -0.46
CA ASP A 227 17.19 3.48 1.00
C ASP A 227 17.42 2.02 1.44
N GLY A 228 16.77 1.06 0.77
CA GLY A 228 16.99 -0.37 1.02
C GLY A 228 18.41 -0.80 0.64
N LEU A 229 18.92 -0.29 -0.48
CA LEU A 229 20.30 -0.51 -0.93
C LEU A 229 21.30 0.15 0.02
N GLU A 230 21.07 1.39 0.45
CA GLU A 230 21.94 2.10 1.39
C GLU A 230 22.05 1.37 2.74
N LYS A 231 20.92 0.88 3.27
CA LYS A 231 20.90 0.06 4.50
C LYS A 231 21.71 -1.23 4.32
N ALA A 232 21.57 -1.90 3.18
CA ALA A 232 22.36 -3.09 2.88
C ALA A 232 23.86 -2.80 2.81
N VAL A 233 24.26 -1.69 2.15
CA VAL A 233 25.65 -1.24 2.06
C VAL A 233 26.23 -0.95 3.45
N ARG A 234 25.50 -0.19 4.30
CA ARG A 234 25.94 0.10 5.68
C ARG A 234 26.09 -1.15 6.52
N ALA A 235 25.18 -2.11 6.38
CA ALA A 235 25.26 -3.40 7.06
C ALA A 235 26.50 -4.19 6.60
N ALA A 236 26.80 -4.19 5.30
CA ALA A 236 28.00 -4.83 4.75
C ALA A 236 29.30 -4.16 5.25
N ILE A 237 29.35 -2.82 5.30
CA ILE A 237 30.48 -2.09 5.89
C ILE A 237 30.64 -2.47 7.37
N LYS A 238 29.55 -2.57 8.13
CA LYS A 238 29.60 -2.98 9.53
C LYS A 238 30.10 -4.42 9.70
N SER A 239 29.79 -5.33 8.77
CA SER A 239 30.28 -6.70 8.79
C SER A 239 31.72 -6.87 8.28
N GLY A 240 32.37 -5.79 7.82
CA GLY A 240 33.77 -5.79 7.43
C GLY A 240 34.04 -5.65 5.93
N VAL A 241 33.01 -5.52 5.09
CA VAL A 241 33.19 -5.27 3.65
C VAL A 241 33.80 -3.88 3.46
N ARG A 242 34.88 -3.79 2.68
CA ARG A 242 35.58 -2.53 2.36
C ARG A 242 35.63 -2.21 0.88
N GLU A 243 35.30 -3.18 0.03
CA GLU A 243 35.20 -3.01 -1.41
C GLU A 243 33.84 -3.52 -1.88
N LEU A 244 33.10 -2.69 -2.61
CA LEU A 244 31.81 -3.05 -3.19
C LEU A 244 31.65 -2.34 -4.54
N ARG A 245 31.36 -3.09 -5.60
CA ARG A 245 31.22 -2.52 -6.94
C ARG A 245 30.12 -1.46 -6.97
N GLY A 246 30.45 -0.26 -7.45
CA GLY A 246 29.53 0.87 -7.55
C GLY A 246 29.40 1.73 -6.29
N VAL A 247 30.13 1.43 -5.21
CA VAL A 247 30.17 2.23 -3.99
C VAL A 247 31.63 2.54 -3.63
N ASN A 248 31.95 3.82 -3.41
CA ASN A 248 33.25 4.23 -2.90
C ASN A 248 33.22 4.20 -1.36
N ILE A 249 33.96 3.28 -0.75
CA ILE A 249 34.08 3.13 0.71
C ILE A 249 35.44 3.70 1.13
N PHE A 250 35.44 4.67 2.04
CA PHE A 250 36.64 5.35 2.50
C PHE A 250 36.66 5.49 4.04
N GLN A 251 37.87 5.63 4.59
CA GLN A 251 38.06 5.93 6.01
C GLN A 251 37.91 7.44 6.23
N ALA A 252 37.05 7.81 7.18
CA ALA A 252 36.92 9.18 7.66
C ALA A 252 37.23 9.19 9.16
N THR A 253 38.15 10.05 9.58
CA THR A 253 38.49 10.25 10.98
C THR A 253 37.87 11.56 11.46
N SER A 254 37.14 11.50 12.56
CA SER A 254 36.61 12.68 13.26
C SER A 254 36.95 12.59 14.73
N ALA A 255 37.18 13.76 15.36
CA ALA A 255 37.35 13.83 16.80
C ALA A 255 36.05 13.37 17.48
N THR A 256 36.17 12.46 18.44
CA THR A 256 35.04 11.99 19.24
C THR A 256 35.30 12.30 20.69
N VAL A 257 34.39 13.07 21.32
CA VAL A 257 34.40 13.35 22.76
C VAL A 257 33.33 12.48 23.41
N ARG A 258 33.70 11.72 24.46
CA ARG A 258 32.81 10.80 25.19
C ARG A 258 32.35 11.34 26.54
#